data_AF-A0A7S3MZP8-F1
#
_entry.id   AF-A0A7S3MZP8-F1
#
_cell.length_a   1.000
_cell.length_b   1.000
_cell.length_c   1.000
_cell.angle_alpha   90.00
_cell.angle_beta   90.00
_cell.angle_gamma   90.00
#
_symmetry.space_group_name_H-M   'P 1'
#
loop_
_entity.id
_entity.type
_entity.pdbx_description
1 polymer ?
#
loop_
_entity_poly.entity_id
_entity_poly.type
_entity_poly.pdbx_seq_one_letter_code
_entity_poly.pdbx_strand_id
1 'polypeptide(L)'
;NNYLPIFKHVNFYEKILDEGVPAMMEAFEGMNNCFENANFSHDNVDYELSKKMNIFSNLSIMLSRMHEYLHKNDDAVRVCDILLQKQLPSHLRKTFDSIKARVTKQVSQGASQAKPPAGGKGGKDAAQPVQEVSKADQVQSEVLGYLELIKNGNKDMIQKALDVLVVWVPNEHEEIELEVNSELWCRLGRLAIDQNNNSFTKIALHCADMVIKNGDQKIKEKRYMNIPVTRLRWYSVSECLYGEALYRLLDTKKQEKESQDKLLHASVARFVESCNIASKAGIGYLLLETCKCMWNALLGILDAPN
;
A
#
# COMPACT_ATOMS: atom_id res chain seq x y z
N ASN A 1 15.31 -2.02 -5.23
CA ASN A 1 13.87 -1.70 -5.14
C ASN A 1 13.25 -2.39 -3.91
N ASN A 2 13.84 -2.16 -2.73
CA ASN A 2 13.63 -3.02 -1.55
C ASN A 2 12.38 -2.67 -0.70
N TYR A 3 11.69 -1.57 -0.99
CA TYR A 3 10.45 -1.16 -0.32
C TYR A 3 9.19 -1.86 -0.88
N LEU A 4 9.26 -2.35 -2.12
CA LEU A 4 8.12 -2.94 -2.84
C LEU A 4 7.45 -4.10 -2.10
N PRO A 5 8.16 -5.07 -1.51
CA PRO A 5 7.50 -6.17 -0.79
C PRO A 5 6.75 -5.75 0.48
N ILE A 6 7.15 -4.64 1.10
CA ILE A 6 6.61 -4.15 2.39
C ILE A 6 5.30 -3.39 2.18
N PHE A 7 5.15 -2.78 1.01
CA PHE A 7 4.01 -1.93 0.67
C PHE A 7 3.04 -2.57 -0.33
N LYS A 8 3.46 -3.62 -1.03
CA LYS A 8 2.59 -4.29 -2.01
C LYS A 8 1.50 -5.09 -1.33
N HIS A 9 0.26 -4.59 -1.41
CA HIS A 9 -0.90 -5.40 -1.14
C HIS A 9 -1.27 -6.19 -2.41
N VAL A 10 -0.55 -7.31 -2.63
CA VAL A 10 -0.74 -8.17 -3.83
C VAL A 10 -2.21 -8.55 -4.01
N ASN A 11 -2.93 -8.74 -2.90
CA ASN A 11 -4.35 -9.05 -2.86
C ASN A 11 -5.16 -7.94 -2.20
N PHE A 12 -4.90 -6.67 -2.53
CA PHE A 12 -5.63 -5.54 -1.93
C PHE A 12 -7.16 -5.68 -2.02
N TYR A 13 -7.68 -6.30 -3.07
CA TYR A 13 -9.10 -6.57 -3.24
C TYR A 13 -9.71 -7.43 -2.12
N GLU A 14 -8.90 -8.24 -1.41
CA GLU A 14 -9.34 -9.00 -0.22
C GLU A 14 -9.55 -8.10 1.01
N LYS A 15 -8.98 -6.89 0.98
CA LYS A 15 -9.05 -5.91 2.06
C LYS A 15 -10.11 -4.84 1.82
N ILE A 16 -10.67 -4.74 0.61
CA ILE A 16 -11.74 -3.77 0.33
C ILE A 16 -12.98 -4.20 1.12
N LEU A 17 -13.57 -3.26 1.86
CA LEU A 17 -14.82 -3.51 2.57
C LEU A 17 -15.96 -3.80 1.58
N ASP A 18 -16.85 -4.72 1.93
CA ASP A 18 -18.01 -5.07 1.09
C ASP A 18 -18.91 -3.85 0.85
N GLU A 19 -19.00 -2.96 1.83
CA GLU A 19 -19.71 -1.68 1.77
C GLU A 19 -19.11 -0.71 0.73
N GLY A 20 -17.84 -0.91 0.35
CA GLY A 20 -17.17 -0.13 -0.67
C GLY A 20 -17.49 -0.57 -2.09
N VAL A 21 -18.02 -1.78 -2.27
CA VAL A 21 -18.31 -2.36 -3.60
C VAL A 21 -19.34 -1.52 -4.37
N PRO A 22 -20.48 -1.10 -3.78
CA PRO A 22 -21.45 -0.25 -4.47
C PRO A 22 -20.87 1.10 -4.92
N ALA A 23 -20.05 1.74 -4.08
CA ALA A 23 -19.41 3.01 -4.44
C ALA A 23 -18.40 2.84 -5.59
N MET A 24 -17.63 1.74 -5.61
CA MET A 24 -16.74 1.43 -6.74
C MET A 24 -17.54 1.17 -8.03
N MET A 25 -18.68 0.49 -7.93
CA MET A 25 -19.58 0.25 -9.05
C MET A 25 -20.16 1.55 -9.59
N GLU A 26 -20.65 2.44 -8.72
CA GLU A 26 -21.17 3.75 -9.12
C GLU A 26 -20.11 4.59 -9.83
N ALA A 27 -18.88 4.64 -9.29
CA ALA A 27 -17.77 5.33 -9.94
C ALA A 27 -17.44 4.70 -11.31
N PHE A 28 -17.46 3.37 -11.41
CA PHE A 28 -17.24 2.66 -12.66
C PHE A 28 -18.31 2.99 -13.71
N GLU A 29 -19.59 2.93 -13.36
CA GLU A 29 -20.70 3.26 -14.27
C GLU A 29 -20.66 4.74 -14.68
N GLY A 30 -20.41 5.64 -13.73
CA GLY A 30 -20.27 7.07 -14.00
C GLY A 30 -19.12 7.36 -14.99
N MET A 31 -17.98 6.69 -14.82
CA MET A 31 -16.85 6.81 -15.75
C MET A 31 -17.19 6.20 -17.12
N ASN A 32 -17.79 5.01 -17.17
CA ASN A 32 -18.18 4.37 -18.43
C ASN A 32 -19.16 5.25 -19.22
N ASN A 33 -20.18 5.79 -18.55
CA ASN A 33 -21.15 6.70 -19.13
C ASN A 33 -20.48 7.97 -19.67
N CYS A 34 -19.47 8.51 -18.98
CA CYS A 34 -18.68 9.62 -19.52
C CYS A 34 -17.99 9.24 -20.84
N PHE A 35 -17.45 8.02 -20.96
CA PHE A 35 -16.80 7.57 -22.20
C PHE A 35 -17.79 7.25 -23.34
N GLU A 36 -18.97 6.75 -23.01
CA GLU A 36 -20.01 6.45 -24.01
C GLU A 36 -20.66 7.73 -24.56
N ASN A 37 -20.86 8.73 -23.70
CA ASN A 37 -21.44 10.01 -24.10
C ASN A 37 -20.41 11.01 -24.64
N ALA A 38 -19.12 10.74 -24.49
CA ALA A 38 -18.08 11.64 -24.98
C ALA A 38 -17.96 11.56 -26.51
N ASN A 39 -18.10 12.72 -27.15
CA ASN A 39 -17.89 12.87 -28.58
C ASN A 39 -16.39 13.07 -28.87
N PHE A 40 -15.64 11.97 -28.95
CA PHE A 40 -14.23 12.01 -29.34
C PHE A 40 -14.12 12.12 -30.86
N SER A 41 -14.11 13.36 -31.37
CA SER A 41 -13.90 13.65 -32.79
C SER A 41 -12.55 14.34 -33.02
N HIS A 42 -12.11 14.41 -34.28
CA HIS A 42 -10.91 15.18 -34.65
C HIS A 42 -11.03 16.68 -34.30
N ASP A 43 -12.25 17.21 -34.21
CA ASP A 43 -12.53 18.59 -33.86
C ASP A 43 -12.65 18.81 -32.34
N ASN A 44 -12.72 17.72 -31.56
CA ASN A 44 -12.93 17.76 -30.11
C ASN A 44 -11.94 16.83 -29.40
N VAL A 45 -10.65 17.12 -29.59
CA VAL A 45 -9.54 16.34 -29.04
C VAL A 45 -9.46 16.52 -27.53
N ASP A 46 -9.72 15.45 -26.79
CA ASP A 46 -9.48 15.39 -25.36
C ASP A 46 -8.01 15.04 -25.09
N TYR A 47 -7.19 16.07 -24.83
CA TYR A 47 -5.76 15.91 -24.53
C TYR A 47 -5.49 15.06 -23.27
N GLU A 48 -6.47 14.91 -22.38
CA GLU A 48 -6.38 14.11 -21.16
C GLU A 48 -6.97 12.70 -21.34
N LEU A 49 -7.41 12.33 -22.55
CA LEU A 49 -8.08 11.05 -22.83
C LEU A 49 -7.26 9.85 -22.34
N SER A 50 -5.95 9.85 -22.61
CA SER A 50 -5.06 8.78 -22.18
C SER A 50 -5.01 8.65 -20.65
N LYS A 51 -4.98 9.77 -19.94
CA LYS A 51 -4.97 9.80 -18.46
C LYS A 51 -6.31 9.32 -17.90
N LYS A 52 -7.42 9.79 -18.44
CA LYS A 52 -8.77 9.35 -18.06
C LYS A 52 -8.94 7.85 -18.29
N MET A 53 -8.47 7.33 -19.42
CA MET A 53 -8.51 5.90 -19.75
C MET A 53 -7.66 5.06 -18.80
N ASN A 54 -6.48 5.56 -18.40
CA ASN A 54 -5.65 4.89 -17.39
C ASN A 54 -6.33 4.83 -16.02
N ILE A 55 -6.97 5.92 -15.58
CA ILE A 55 -7.74 5.93 -14.32
C ILE A 55 -8.88 4.92 -14.40
N PHE A 56 -9.65 4.94 -15.49
CA PHE A 56 -10.78 4.04 -15.69
C PHE A 56 -10.34 2.57 -15.73
N SER A 57 -9.25 2.28 -16.42
CA SER A 57 -8.68 0.93 -16.48
C SER A 57 -8.22 0.44 -15.11
N ASN A 58 -7.57 1.29 -14.31
CA ASN A 58 -7.12 0.91 -12.97
C ASN A 58 -8.30 0.62 -12.02
N LEU A 59 -9.33 1.47 -12.03
CA LEU A 59 -10.57 1.23 -11.27
C LEU A 59 -11.22 -0.09 -11.70
N SER A 60 -11.32 -0.33 -13.00
CA SER A 60 -11.93 -1.53 -13.57
C SER A 60 -11.16 -2.80 -13.20
N ILE A 61 -9.82 -2.78 -13.22
CA ILE A 61 -8.99 -3.90 -12.76
C ILE A 61 -9.28 -4.20 -11.28
N MET A 62 -9.34 -3.18 -10.43
CA MET A 62 -9.66 -3.37 -9.01
C MET A 62 -11.05 -3.98 -8.82
N LEU A 63 -12.06 -3.44 -9.51
CA LEU A 63 -13.44 -3.90 -9.44
C LEU A 63 -13.60 -5.33 -9.94
N SER A 64 -13.02 -5.69 -11.09
CA SER A 64 -13.06 -7.06 -11.61
C SER A 64 -12.40 -8.08 -10.67
N ARG A 65 -11.26 -7.72 -10.05
CA ARG A 65 -10.57 -8.59 -9.09
C ARG A 65 -11.35 -8.77 -7.80
N MET A 66 -12.03 -7.74 -7.35
CA MET A 66 -12.92 -7.79 -6.19
C MET A 66 -14.14 -8.68 -6.47
N HIS A 67 -14.78 -8.55 -7.63
CA HIS A 67 -15.86 -9.46 -8.02
C HIS A 67 -15.39 -10.92 -8.18
N GLU A 68 -14.19 -11.15 -8.75
CA GLU A 68 -13.54 -12.48 -8.80
C GLU A 68 -13.37 -13.07 -7.39
N TYR A 69 -12.89 -12.26 -6.43
CA TYR A 69 -12.71 -12.69 -5.04
C TYR A 69 -14.04 -12.99 -4.33
N LEU A 70 -15.07 -12.18 -4.55
CA LEU A 70 -16.41 -12.35 -3.99
C LEU A 70 -17.25 -13.42 -4.72
N HIS A 71 -16.66 -14.15 -5.67
CA HIS A 71 -17.34 -15.14 -6.52
C HIS A 71 -18.52 -14.58 -7.33
N LYS A 72 -18.54 -13.27 -7.57
CA LYS A 72 -19.52 -12.57 -8.43
C LYS A 72 -19.02 -12.60 -9.87
N ASN A 73 -18.95 -13.82 -10.42
CA ASN A 73 -18.22 -14.09 -11.66
C ASN A 73 -18.80 -13.34 -12.88
N ASP A 74 -20.13 -13.26 -12.96
CA ASP A 74 -20.82 -12.57 -14.06
C ASP A 74 -20.53 -11.06 -14.06
N ASP A 75 -20.49 -10.44 -12.87
CA ASP A 75 -20.14 -9.02 -12.72
C ASP A 75 -18.69 -8.74 -13.12
N ALA A 76 -17.76 -9.63 -12.74
CA ALA A 76 -16.36 -9.52 -13.13
C ALA A 76 -16.20 -9.59 -14.66
N VAL A 77 -16.92 -10.50 -15.31
CA VAL A 77 -16.95 -10.64 -16.78
C VAL A 77 -17.52 -9.39 -17.43
N ARG A 78 -18.65 -8.87 -16.91
CA ARG A 78 -19.29 -7.64 -17.42
C ARG A 78 -18.32 -6.45 -17.43
N VAL A 79 -17.61 -6.22 -16.33
CA VAL A 79 -16.61 -5.14 -16.23
C VAL A 79 -15.48 -5.35 -17.25
N CYS A 80 -14.98 -6.58 -17.40
CA CYS A 80 -13.95 -6.88 -18.40
C CYS A 80 -14.45 -6.61 -19.83
N ASP A 81 -15.68 -7.00 -20.16
CA ASP A 81 -16.24 -6.84 -21.50
C ASP A 81 -16.44 -5.38 -21.89
N ILE A 82 -16.94 -4.55 -20.97
CA ILE A 82 -17.07 -3.10 -21.18
C ILE A 82 -15.70 -2.49 -21.52
N LEU A 83 -14.64 -2.88 -20.82
CA LEU A 83 -13.29 -2.35 -21.05
C LEU A 83 -12.66 -2.89 -22.33
N LEU A 84 -12.86 -4.16 -22.67
CA LEU A 84 -12.33 -4.78 -23.88
C LEU A 84 -12.93 -4.19 -25.17
N GLN A 85 -14.12 -3.60 -25.09
CA GLN A 85 -14.74 -2.84 -26.18
C GLN A 85 -14.08 -1.47 -26.40
N LYS A 86 -13.33 -0.94 -25.42
CA LYS A 86 -12.60 0.33 -25.57
C LYS A 86 -11.22 0.12 -26.20
N GLN A 87 -10.63 1.20 -26.73
CA GLN A 87 -9.25 1.18 -27.22
C GLN A 87 -8.27 1.16 -26.05
N LEU A 88 -7.80 -0.05 -25.71
CA LEU A 88 -6.83 -0.28 -24.63
C LEU A 88 -5.42 -0.60 -25.16
N PRO A 89 -4.37 -0.13 -24.49
CA PRO A 89 -3.01 -0.66 -24.65
C PRO A 89 -2.96 -2.19 -24.52
N SER A 90 -2.08 -2.82 -25.30
CA SER A 90 -1.99 -4.29 -25.40
C SER A 90 -1.76 -5.00 -24.05
N HIS A 91 -1.01 -4.40 -23.13
CA HIS A 91 -0.76 -4.97 -21.81
C HIS A 91 -2.01 -4.95 -20.90
N LEU A 92 -2.86 -3.92 -21.00
CA LEU A 92 -4.12 -3.84 -20.26
C LEU A 92 -5.15 -4.83 -20.83
N ARG A 93 -5.24 -4.93 -22.16
CA ARG A 93 -6.08 -5.93 -22.84
C ARG A 93 -5.76 -7.35 -22.36
N LYS A 94 -4.47 -7.73 -22.36
CA LYS A 94 -4.01 -9.02 -21.82
C LYS A 94 -4.40 -9.23 -20.34
N THR A 95 -4.39 -8.17 -19.54
CA THR A 95 -4.78 -8.24 -18.13
C THR A 95 -6.26 -8.55 -17.97
N PHE A 96 -7.14 -7.86 -18.71
CA PHE A 96 -8.59 -8.12 -18.69
C PHE A 96 -8.94 -9.49 -19.29
N ASP A 97 -8.32 -9.88 -20.40
CA ASP A 97 -8.49 -11.21 -20.99
C ASP A 97 -8.10 -12.31 -19.99
N SER A 98 -6.99 -12.12 -19.27
CA SER A 98 -6.53 -13.04 -18.23
C SER A 98 -7.52 -13.13 -17.06
N ILE A 99 -8.09 -12.00 -16.62
CA ILE A 99 -9.13 -12.00 -15.58
C ILE A 99 -10.34 -12.76 -16.08
N LYS A 100 -10.96 -12.32 -17.17
CA LYS A 100 -12.13 -12.95 -17.79
C LYS A 100 -11.95 -14.47 -17.95
N ALA A 101 -10.82 -14.90 -18.51
CA ALA A 101 -10.54 -16.33 -18.70
C ALA A 101 -10.49 -17.14 -17.40
N ARG A 102 -9.97 -16.58 -16.29
CA ARG A 102 -10.00 -17.26 -14.99
C ARG A 102 -11.41 -17.35 -14.44
N VAL A 103 -12.16 -16.25 -14.51
CA VAL A 103 -13.51 -16.19 -13.93
C VAL A 103 -14.49 -17.10 -14.68
N THR A 104 -14.44 -17.11 -16.01
CA THR A 104 -15.29 -17.99 -16.84
C THR A 104 -14.95 -19.48 -16.68
N LYS A 105 -13.68 -19.83 -16.43
CA LYS A 105 -13.27 -21.22 -16.14
C LYS A 105 -13.78 -21.72 -14.78
N GLN A 106 -13.91 -20.84 -13.79
CA GLN A 106 -14.44 -21.21 -12.48
C GLN A 106 -15.96 -21.50 -12.51
N VAL A 107 -16.71 -20.87 -13.43
CA VAL A 107 -18.13 -21.18 -13.66
C VAL A 107 -18.33 -22.58 -14.26
N SER A 108 -17.28 -23.18 -14.83
CA SER A 108 -17.34 -24.47 -15.53
C SER A 108 -16.68 -25.64 -14.80
N GLN A 109 -16.03 -25.44 -13.64
CA GLN A 109 -15.40 -26.54 -12.87
C GLN A 109 -15.46 -26.31 -11.36
N GLY A 110 -16.07 -27.27 -10.65
CA GLY A 110 -15.94 -27.43 -9.21
C GLY A 110 -14.54 -27.89 -8.79
N ALA A 111 -14.06 -27.28 -7.70
CA ALA A 111 -12.97 -27.65 -6.78
C ALA A 111 -11.82 -28.56 -7.26
N SER A 112 -10.58 -28.06 -7.16
CA SER A 112 -9.42 -28.79 -6.61
C SER A 112 -8.23 -27.85 -6.36
N GLN A 113 -7.72 -27.86 -5.13
CA GLN A 113 -6.47 -27.23 -4.69
C GLN A 113 -5.25 -27.98 -5.21
N ALA A 114 -4.13 -27.27 -5.41
CA ALA A 114 -2.79 -27.84 -5.24
C ALA A 114 -1.77 -26.79 -4.78
N LYS A 115 -1.02 -27.15 -3.74
CA LYS A 115 0.11 -26.44 -3.11
C LYS A 115 1.42 -26.64 -3.92
N PRO A 116 2.48 -25.87 -3.61
CA PRO A 116 3.68 -25.72 -4.45
C PRO A 116 4.77 -26.74 -4.09
N PRO A 117 5.87 -26.83 -4.87
CA PRO A 117 7.14 -27.30 -4.36
C PRO A 117 8.09 -26.14 -4.04
N ALA A 118 8.75 -26.27 -2.90
CA ALA A 118 9.94 -25.54 -2.48
C ALA A 118 11.21 -26.22 -3.01
N GLY A 119 12.32 -25.48 -3.02
CA GLY A 119 13.65 -26.07 -2.86
C GLY A 119 14.75 -25.47 -3.74
N GLY A 120 15.74 -24.83 -3.09
CA GLY A 120 17.02 -24.47 -3.71
C GLY A 120 17.97 -23.83 -2.69
N LYS A 121 18.82 -24.65 -2.06
CA LYS A 121 19.91 -24.28 -1.14
C LYS A 121 21.11 -23.68 -1.88
N GLY A 122 21.76 -22.70 -1.24
CA GLY A 122 23.18 -22.77 -0.90
C GLY A 122 24.20 -22.10 -1.84
N GLY A 123 24.90 -21.10 -1.31
CA GLY A 123 26.20 -20.63 -1.77
C GLY A 123 26.90 -19.88 -0.64
N LYS A 124 27.97 -20.47 -0.09
CA LYS A 124 28.92 -19.82 0.84
C LYS A 124 29.85 -18.96 0.01
N ASP A 125 30.21 -17.78 0.51
CA ASP A 125 31.42 -17.10 0.05
C ASP A 125 32.16 -16.38 1.17
N ALA A 126 33.44 -16.19 0.85
CA ALA A 126 34.61 -16.04 1.69
C ALA A 126 34.62 -14.80 2.59
N ALA A 127 35.35 -14.93 3.71
CA ALA A 127 35.67 -13.84 4.61
C ALA A 127 36.59 -12.82 3.92
N GLN A 128 36.10 -11.58 3.85
CA GLN A 128 36.86 -10.38 3.51
C GLN A 128 37.39 -9.71 4.80
N PRO A 129 38.43 -8.86 4.69
CA PRO A 129 39.18 -8.35 5.82
C PRO A 129 38.32 -7.52 6.77
N VAL A 130 38.66 -7.56 8.06
CA VAL A 130 37.97 -6.85 9.15
C VAL A 130 38.08 -5.34 8.93
N GLN A 131 37.05 -4.79 8.29
CA GLN A 131 36.79 -3.36 8.20
C GLN A 131 36.04 -2.98 9.48
N GLU A 132 36.42 -1.87 10.13
CA GLU A 132 35.66 -1.34 11.27
C GLU A 132 34.22 -1.08 10.83
N VAL A 133 33.31 -1.91 11.32
CA VAL A 133 31.90 -1.87 10.96
C VAL A 133 31.28 -0.65 11.63
N SER A 134 30.70 0.25 10.83
CA SER A 134 30.06 1.45 11.35
C SER A 134 28.92 1.08 12.31
N LYS A 135 28.60 1.96 13.27
CA LYS A 135 27.47 1.74 14.18
C LYS A 135 26.16 1.53 13.41
N ALA A 136 25.99 2.23 12.29
CA ALA A 136 24.83 2.08 11.41
C ALA A 136 24.75 0.67 10.81
N ASP A 137 25.87 0.12 10.34
CA ASP A 137 25.92 -1.24 9.78
C ASP A 137 25.63 -2.32 10.84
N GLN A 138 26.12 -2.12 12.08
CA GLN A 138 25.83 -3.03 13.20
C GLN A 138 24.34 -3.06 13.54
N VAL A 139 23.75 -1.87 13.74
CA VAL A 139 22.31 -1.73 14.03
C VAL A 139 21.47 -2.29 12.88
N GLN A 140 21.83 -1.96 11.64
CA GLN A 140 21.14 -2.46 10.47
C GLN A 140 21.17 -3.99 10.39
N SER A 141 22.35 -4.60 10.56
CA SER A 141 22.49 -6.06 10.51
C SER A 141 21.67 -6.73 11.62
N GLU A 142 21.70 -6.20 12.84
CA GLU A 142 20.97 -6.73 13.98
C GLU A 142 19.46 -6.65 13.76
N VAL A 143 18.94 -5.46 13.41
CA VAL A 143 17.51 -5.26 13.18
C VAL A 143 17.02 -6.11 12.01
N LEU A 144 17.77 -6.19 10.90
CA LEU A 144 17.40 -7.05 9.77
C LEU A 144 17.32 -8.54 10.18
N GLY A 145 18.21 -8.99 11.07
CA GLY A 145 18.13 -10.33 11.66
C GLY A 145 16.83 -10.55 12.43
N TYR A 146 16.42 -9.59 13.26
CA TYR A 146 15.13 -9.67 13.97
C TYR A 146 13.93 -9.63 13.01
N LEU A 147 13.96 -8.77 11.98
CA LEU A 147 12.87 -8.67 11.01
C LEU A 147 12.62 -10.00 10.27
N GLU A 148 13.68 -10.73 9.93
CA GLU A 148 13.54 -12.05 9.30
C GLU A 148 12.94 -13.09 10.26
N LEU A 149 13.32 -13.07 11.54
CA LEU A 149 12.71 -13.94 12.55
C LEU A 149 11.22 -13.62 12.78
N ILE A 150 10.85 -12.33 12.79
CA ILE A 150 9.44 -11.89 12.91
C ILE A 150 8.63 -12.41 11.72
N LYS A 151 9.17 -12.27 10.50
CA LYS A 151 8.53 -12.77 9.28
C LYS A 151 8.32 -14.29 9.31
N ASN A 152 9.21 -15.01 9.97
CA ASN A 152 9.10 -16.46 10.22
C ASN A 152 8.22 -16.81 11.44
N GLY A 153 7.50 -15.84 12.01
CA GLY A 153 6.48 -16.03 13.04
C GLY A 153 6.92 -15.75 14.47
N ASN A 154 8.18 -15.37 14.71
CA ASN A 154 8.68 -15.08 16.06
C ASN A 154 8.35 -13.64 16.48
N LYS A 155 7.18 -13.44 17.06
CA LYS A 155 6.66 -12.12 17.45
C LYS A 155 7.46 -11.47 18.59
N ASP A 156 8.14 -12.26 19.43
CA ASP A 156 8.92 -11.74 20.57
C ASP A 156 10.11 -10.89 20.10
N MET A 157 10.54 -11.06 18.84
CA MET A 157 11.61 -10.26 18.25
C MET A 157 11.17 -8.83 17.91
N ILE A 158 9.85 -8.53 17.89
CA ILE A 158 9.36 -7.17 17.66
C ILE A 158 9.89 -6.22 18.74
N GLN A 159 9.83 -6.63 20.01
CA GLN A 159 10.30 -5.78 21.10
C GLN A 159 11.82 -5.59 21.04
N LYS A 160 12.59 -6.63 20.70
CA LYS A 160 14.04 -6.52 20.56
C LYS A 160 14.45 -5.57 19.43
N ALA A 161 13.79 -5.68 18.28
CA ALA A 161 14.01 -4.75 17.18
C ALA A 161 13.67 -3.31 17.56
N LEU A 162 12.58 -3.12 18.32
CA LEU A 162 12.18 -1.82 18.83
C LEU A 162 13.23 -1.24 19.78
N ASP A 163 13.70 -2.02 20.74
CA ASP A 163 14.68 -1.58 21.75
C ASP A 163 15.98 -1.11 21.09
N VAL A 164 16.44 -1.81 20.04
CA VAL A 164 17.63 -1.42 19.27
C VAL A 164 17.40 -0.13 18.47
N LEU A 165 16.24 0.03 17.82
CA LEU A 165 15.95 1.22 17.02
C LEU A 165 15.72 2.47 17.86
N VAL A 166 15.12 2.35 19.06
CA VAL A 166 14.82 3.50 19.94
C VAL A 166 16.10 4.20 20.41
N VAL A 167 17.17 3.44 20.66
CA VAL A 167 18.45 4.01 21.13
C VAL A 167 19.33 4.54 19.99
N TRP A 168 18.97 4.27 18.74
CA TRP A 168 19.74 4.71 17.59
C TRP A 168 19.25 6.07 17.08
N VAL A 169 20.12 7.07 17.24
CA VAL A 169 19.96 8.41 16.68
C VAL A 169 20.81 8.51 15.42
N PRO A 170 20.21 8.58 14.21
CA PRO A 170 20.97 8.69 12.97
C PRO A 170 21.65 10.07 12.87
N ASN A 171 22.80 10.14 12.20
CA ASN A 171 23.49 11.38 11.93
C ASN A 171 22.73 12.23 10.89
N GLU A 172 22.36 13.45 11.26
CA GLU A 172 21.60 14.37 10.39
C GLU A 172 22.34 14.79 9.11
N HIS A 173 23.66 14.60 9.07
CA HIS A 173 24.51 14.90 7.92
C HIS A 173 24.74 13.70 7.01
N GLU A 174 24.36 12.48 7.44
CA GLU A 174 24.61 11.25 6.71
C GLU A 174 23.32 10.72 6.06
N GLU A 175 23.18 11.00 4.75
CA GLU A 175 21.97 10.68 3.99
C GLU A 175 21.60 9.20 4.04
N ILE A 176 22.60 8.33 3.93
CA ILE A 176 22.42 6.87 3.94
C ILE A 176 21.91 6.43 5.32
N GLU A 177 22.46 6.97 6.40
CA GLU A 177 22.05 6.63 7.76
C GLU A 177 20.58 7.02 8.02
N LEU A 178 20.18 8.22 7.58
CA LEU A 178 18.81 8.71 7.68
C LEU A 178 17.83 7.87 6.83
N GLU A 179 18.23 7.46 5.64
CA GLU A 179 17.44 6.58 4.78
C GLU A 179 17.23 5.20 5.42
N VAL A 180 18.32 4.58 5.91
CA VAL A 180 18.27 3.25 6.55
C VAL A 180 17.46 3.30 7.84
N ASN A 181 17.61 4.33 8.65
CA ASN A 181 16.79 4.50 9.86
C ASN A 181 15.31 4.54 9.53
N SER A 182 14.91 5.37 8.58
CA SER A 182 13.52 5.49 8.12
C SER A 182 12.99 4.16 7.58
N GLU A 183 13.82 3.45 6.80
CA GLU A 183 13.50 2.15 6.26
C GLU A 183 13.20 1.13 7.37
N LEU A 184 14.12 0.94 8.31
CA LEU A 184 14.01 -0.10 9.34
C LEU A 184 12.79 0.09 10.24
N TRP A 185 12.48 1.34 10.61
CA TRP A 185 11.25 1.67 11.33
C TRP A 185 10.00 1.30 10.54
N CYS A 186 9.93 1.67 9.25
CA CYS A 186 8.80 1.29 8.39
C CYS A 186 8.67 -0.23 8.25
N ARG A 187 9.79 -0.97 8.11
CA ARG A 187 9.78 -2.43 8.01
C ARG A 187 9.23 -3.08 9.28
N LEU A 188 9.72 -2.65 10.44
CA LEU A 188 9.27 -3.16 11.73
C LEU A 188 7.78 -2.89 11.93
N GLY A 189 7.36 -1.66 11.67
CA GLY A 189 5.96 -1.27 11.82
C GLY A 189 5.02 -2.05 10.90
N ARG A 190 5.43 -2.37 9.66
CA ARG A 190 4.66 -3.25 8.77
C ARG A 190 4.54 -4.67 9.35
N LEU A 191 5.64 -5.26 9.81
CA LEU A 191 5.60 -6.61 10.40
C LEU A 191 4.76 -6.65 11.69
N ALA A 192 4.76 -5.57 12.47
CA ALA A 192 3.93 -5.43 13.65
C ALA A 192 2.43 -5.33 13.29
N ILE A 193 2.03 -4.47 12.35
CA ILE A 193 0.61 -4.31 12.01
C ILE A 193 0.01 -5.59 11.42
N ASP A 194 0.81 -6.38 10.70
CA ASP A 194 0.37 -7.66 10.12
C ASP A 194 0.11 -8.75 11.17
N GLN A 195 0.45 -8.52 12.45
CA GLN A 195 0.09 -9.41 13.56
C GLN A 195 -1.39 -9.34 13.94
N ASN A 196 -2.17 -8.40 13.38
CA ASN A 196 -3.62 -8.25 13.57
C ASN A 196 -4.05 -8.19 15.05
N ASN A 197 -3.30 -7.44 15.86
CA ASN A 197 -3.59 -7.23 17.29
C ASN A 197 -3.37 -5.75 17.64
N ASN A 198 -4.29 -5.16 18.41
CA ASN A 198 -4.24 -3.75 18.80
C ASN A 198 -2.92 -3.31 19.45
N SER A 199 -2.28 -4.15 20.27
CA SER A 199 -0.98 -3.85 20.87
C SER A 199 0.11 -3.71 19.81
N PHE A 200 0.12 -4.59 18.80
CA PHE A 200 1.07 -4.48 17.69
C PHE A 200 0.69 -3.39 16.69
N THR A 201 -0.59 -3.07 16.53
CA THR A 201 -1.04 -1.89 15.76
C THR A 201 -0.53 -0.60 16.39
N LYS A 202 -0.53 -0.49 17.73
CA LYS A 202 0.08 0.65 18.44
C LYS A 202 1.59 0.72 18.26
N ILE A 203 2.28 -0.42 18.20
CA ILE A 203 3.71 -0.46 17.85
C ILE A 203 3.94 0.04 16.43
N ALA A 204 3.11 -0.37 15.46
CA ALA A 204 3.20 0.12 14.08
C ALA A 204 2.98 1.64 13.99
N LEU A 205 2.01 2.17 14.74
CA LEU A 205 1.76 3.61 14.86
C LEU A 205 3.00 4.33 15.42
N HIS A 206 3.59 3.79 16.48
CA HIS A 206 4.81 4.34 17.06
C HIS A 206 5.99 4.32 16.08
N CYS A 207 6.19 3.22 15.36
CA CYS A 207 7.23 3.13 14.34
C CYS A 207 7.07 4.22 13.26
N ALA A 208 5.85 4.44 12.77
CA ALA A 208 5.57 5.49 11.80
C ALA A 208 5.83 6.90 12.35
N ASP A 209 5.45 7.15 13.61
CA ASP A 209 5.71 8.42 14.31
C ASP A 209 7.21 8.68 14.50
N MET A 210 7.99 7.64 14.83
CA MET A 210 9.44 7.74 14.98
C MET A 210 10.14 8.14 13.68
N VAL A 211 9.69 7.63 12.52
CA VAL A 211 10.24 8.07 11.22
C VAL A 211 10.04 9.58 11.00
N ILE A 212 8.87 10.10 11.34
CA ILE A 212 8.54 11.52 11.16
C ILE A 212 9.30 12.39 12.18
N LYS A 213 9.40 11.94 13.43
CA LYS A 213 10.06 12.66 14.52
C LYS A 213 11.59 12.67 14.42
N ASN A 214 12.19 11.53 14.08
CA ASN A 214 13.63 11.38 13.85
C ASN A 214 14.05 11.90 12.47
N GLY A 215 13.08 12.19 11.61
CA GLY A 215 13.34 12.86 10.34
C GLY A 215 13.93 14.25 10.53
N ASP A 216 14.64 14.70 9.50
CA ASP A 216 15.26 16.02 9.48
C ASP A 216 14.24 17.17 9.62
N GLN A 217 14.73 18.38 9.84
CA GLN A 217 13.85 19.55 9.94
C GLN A 217 13.05 19.79 8.64
N LYS A 218 13.53 19.31 7.50
CA LYS A 218 12.88 19.51 6.19
C LYS A 218 11.59 18.71 6.12
N ILE A 219 11.52 17.49 6.66
CA ILE A 219 10.27 16.73 6.68
C ILE A 219 9.24 17.39 7.61
N LYS A 220 9.68 17.88 8.76
CA LYS A 220 8.82 18.58 9.74
C LYS A 220 8.22 19.87 9.17
N GLU A 221 9.00 20.58 8.37
CA GLU A 221 8.57 21.81 7.68
C GLU A 221 7.95 21.55 6.29
N LYS A 222 7.72 20.29 5.92
CA LYS A 222 7.15 19.89 4.63
C LYS A 222 7.92 20.40 3.40
N ARG A 223 9.24 20.60 3.54
CA ARG A 223 10.15 21.02 2.45
C ARG A 223 10.61 19.82 1.61
N TYR A 224 9.66 19.06 1.08
CA TYR A 224 9.91 17.77 0.42
C TYR A 224 10.89 17.85 -0.76
N MET A 225 10.89 18.96 -1.50
CA MET A 225 11.79 19.15 -2.65
C MET A 225 13.28 19.20 -2.26
N ASN A 226 13.59 19.36 -0.98
CA ASN A 226 14.97 19.44 -0.46
C ASN A 226 15.44 18.11 0.17
N ILE A 227 14.63 17.06 0.05
CA ILE A 227 14.89 15.71 0.57
C ILE A 227 15.15 14.79 -0.62
N PRO A 228 16.22 14.00 -0.62
CA PRO A 228 16.46 13.02 -1.68
C PRO A 228 15.29 12.04 -1.83
N VAL A 229 14.95 11.71 -3.08
CA VAL A 229 13.82 10.82 -3.41
C VAL A 229 13.92 9.46 -2.71
N THR A 230 15.15 8.96 -2.51
CA THR A 230 15.42 7.67 -1.87
C THR A 230 15.00 7.65 -0.40
N ARG A 231 15.12 8.77 0.33
CA ARG A 231 14.58 8.94 1.68
C ARG A 231 13.11 9.35 1.67
N LEU A 232 12.72 10.25 0.77
CA LEU A 232 11.35 10.79 0.68
C LEU A 232 10.29 9.69 0.53
N ARG A 233 10.63 8.60 -0.17
CA ARG A 233 9.76 7.42 -0.29
C ARG A 233 9.40 6.80 1.07
N TRP A 234 10.33 6.76 2.02
CA TRP A 234 10.11 6.16 3.33
C TRP A 234 9.22 7.04 4.21
N TYR A 235 9.29 8.36 4.05
CA TYR A 235 8.33 9.27 4.68
C TYR A 235 6.90 9.09 4.15
N SER A 236 6.75 8.85 2.84
CA SER A 236 5.43 8.50 2.30
C SER A 236 4.95 7.13 2.82
N VAL A 237 5.82 6.13 2.90
CA VAL A 237 5.50 4.82 3.50
C VAL A 237 5.11 4.95 4.97
N SER A 238 5.81 5.78 5.76
CA SER A 238 5.49 5.99 7.17
C SER A 238 4.14 6.67 7.34
N GLU A 239 3.82 7.70 6.57
CA GLU A 239 2.50 8.36 6.62
C GLU A 239 1.35 7.39 6.25
N CYS A 240 1.54 6.53 5.25
CA CYS A 240 0.54 5.51 4.94
C CYS A 240 0.41 4.46 6.04
N LEU A 241 1.52 4.00 6.61
CA LEU A 241 1.50 3.06 7.73
C LEU A 241 0.82 3.68 8.97
N TYR A 242 1.05 4.97 9.22
CA TYR A 242 0.37 5.74 10.26
C TYR A 242 -1.14 5.75 10.03
N GLY A 243 -1.58 6.12 8.83
CA GLY A 243 -2.99 6.12 8.45
C GLY A 243 -3.64 4.75 8.62
N GLU A 244 -2.98 3.70 8.15
CA GLU A 244 -3.46 2.32 8.27
C GLU A 244 -3.55 1.87 9.73
N ALA A 245 -2.56 2.20 10.57
CA ALA A 245 -2.58 1.88 11.99
C ALA A 245 -3.73 2.58 12.71
N LEU A 246 -3.98 3.86 12.44
CA LEU A 246 -5.14 4.59 12.98
C LEU A 246 -6.46 3.94 12.58
N TYR A 247 -6.61 3.60 11.30
CA TYR A 247 -7.80 2.93 10.79
C TYR A 247 -8.02 1.58 11.47
N ARG A 248 -6.97 0.77 11.64
CA ARG A 248 -7.07 -0.53 12.32
C ARG A 248 -7.33 -0.44 13.83
N LEU A 249 -7.16 0.72 14.45
CA LEU A 249 -7.53 0.95 15.86
C LEU A 249 -9.01 1.32 16.04
N LEU A 250 -9.76 1.45 14.95
CA LEU A 250 -11.21 1.64 15.01
C LEU A 250 -11.88 0.39 15.59
N ASP A 251 -12.74 0.60 16.58
CA ASP A 251 -13.63 -0.40 17.14
C ASP A 251 -15.06 0.16 17.11
N THR A 252 -15.75 -0.12 16.00
CA THR A 252 -17.11 0.39 15.75
C THR A 252 -18.15 -0.07 16.77
N LYS A 253 -17.83 -1.11 17.57
CA LYS A 253 -18.72 -1.67 18.58
C LYS A 253 -18.50 -1.06 19.96
N LYS A 254 -17.29 -0.60 20.28
CA LYS A 254 -16.92 -0.12 21.62
C LYS A 254 -16.60 1.36 21.71
N GLN A 255 -16.23 1.99 20.60
CA GLN A 255 -15.89 3.41 20.58
C GLN A 255 -17.14 4.26 20.34
N GLU A 256 -17.19 5.43 20.96
CA GLU A 256 -18.19 6.45 20.65
C GLU A 256 -18.01 6.96 19.21
N LYS A 257 -19.11 7.30 18.53
CA LYS A 257 -19.10 7.75 17.13
C LYS A 257 -18.13 8.91 16.89
N GLU A 258 -18.12 9.91 17.78
CA GLU A 258 -17.18 11.04 17.68
C GLU A 258 -15.71 10.61 17.71
N SER A 259 -15.37 9.62 18.53
CA SER A 259 -14.02 9.05 18.61
C SER A 259 -13.66 8.29 17.33
N GLN A 260 -14.61 7.52 16.79
CA GLN A 260 -14.45 6.83 15.51
C GLN A 260 -14.20 7.84 14.37
N ASP A 261 -15.00 8.91 14.30
CA ASP A 261 -14.90 9.93 13.27
C ASP A 261 -13.55 10.67 13.36
N LYS A 262 -13.11 11.03 14.57
CA LYS A 262 -11.77 11.61 14.80
C LYS A 262 -10.65 10.70 14.29
N LEU A 263 -10.74 9.39 14.56
CA LEU A 263 -9.76 8.41 14.08
C LEU A 263 -9.79 8.26 12.55
N LEU A 264 -10.98 8.22 11.95
CA LEU A 264 -11.17 8.14 10.50
C LEU A 264 -10.59 9.38 9.80
N HIS A 265 -10.96 10.59 10.25
CA HIS A 265 -10.43 11.83 9.70
C HIS A 265 -8.90 11.91 9.86
N ALA A 266 -8.36 11.52 11.01
CA ALA A 266 -6.92 11.47 11.23
C ALA A 266 -6.23 10.45 10.30
N SER A 267 -6.84 9.28 10.11
CA SER A 267 -6.34 8.26 9.19
C SER A 267 -6.29 8.77 7.74
N VAL A 268 -7.38 9.37 7.26
CA VAL A 268 -7.46 9.95 5.90
C VAL A 268 -6.45 11.09 5.73
N ALA A 269 -6.30 11.98 6.71
CA ALA A 269 -5.30 13.05 6.64
C ALA A 269 -3.88 12.52 6.44
N ARG A 270 -3.54 11.40 7.10
CA ARG A 270 -2.24 10.71 6.95
C ARG A 270 -2.07 10.08 5.58
N PHE A 271 -3.10 9.43 5.04
CA PHE A 271 -3.05 8.92 3.67
C PHE A 271 -2.91 10.04 2.63
N VAL A 272 -3.62 11.15 2.79
CA VAL A 272 -3.49 12.33 1.90
C VAL A 272 -2.05 12.86 1.92
N GLU A 273 -1.43 12.96 3.09
CA GLU A 273 -0.03 13.38 3.19
C GLU A 273 0.92 12.37 2.53
N SER A 274 0.70 11.07 2.73
CA SER A 274 1.45 10.02 2.04
C SER A 274 1.36 10.15 0.51
N CYS A 275 0.16 10.41 -0.03
CA CYS A 275 -0.07 10.65 -1.46
C CYS A 275 0.67 11.90 -1.95
N ASN A 276 0.61 12.99 -1.18
CA ASN A 276 1.33 14.23 -1.49
C ASN A 276 2.84 13.98 -1.59
N ILE A 277 3.43 13.32 -0.59
CA ILE A 277 4.85 12.98 -0.58
C ILE A 277 5.21 12.04 -1.75
N ALA A 278 4.42 10.99 -2.00
CA ALA A 278 4.65 10.04 -3.09
C ALA A 278 4.63 10.73 -4.47
N SER A 279 3.70 11.68 -4.65
CA SER A 279 3.59 12.50 -5.85
C SER A 279 4.82 13.37 -6.04
N LYS A 280 5.29 14.05 -4.99
CA LYS A 280 6.54 14.86 -5.03
C LYS A 280 7.78 14.01 -5.29
N ALA A 281 7.80 12.78 -4.80
CA ALA A 281 8.88 11.82 -5.05
C ALA A 281 8.84 11.22 -6.48
N GLY A 282 7.75 11.43 -7.23
CA GLY A 282 7.57 10.83 -8.56
C GLY A 282 7.35 9.31 -8.53
N ILE A 283 6.91 8.75 -7.39
CA ILE A 283 6.78 7.30 -7.20
C ILE A 283 5.31 6.91 -7.34
N GLY A 284 4.84 6.82 -8.59
CA GLY A 284 3.43 6.56 -8.89
C GLY A 284 2.87 5.25 -8.29
N TYR A 285 3.71 4.23 -8.13
CA TYR A 285 3.29 2.99 -7.46
C TYR A 285 2.93 3.20 -5.98
N LEU A 286 3.73 3.98 -5.26
CA LEU A 286 3.49 4.27 -3.85
C LEU A 286 2.21 5.09 -3.68
N LEU A 287 2.00 6.08 -4.55
CA LEU A 287 0.76 6.85 -4.62
C LEU A 287 -0.46 5.93 -4.80
N LEU A 288 -0.40 4.98 -5.73
CA LEU A 288 -1.51 4.06 -6.00
C LEU A 288 -1.81 3.16 -4.79
N GLU A 289 -0.80 2.59 -4.16
CA GLU A 289 -0.97 1.73 -2.98
C GLU A 289 -1.50 2.53 -1.78
N THR A 290 -1.08 3.78 -1.58
CA THR A 290 -1.65 4.65 -0.55
C THR A 290 -3.12 4.97 -0.82
N CYS A 291 -3.49 5.29 -2.07
CA CYS A 291 -4.89 5.52 -2.44
C CYS A 291 -5.77 4.30 -2.17
N LYS A 292 -5.24 3.10 -2.40
CA LYS A 292 -5.92 1.85 -2.04
C LYS A 292 -6.20 1.80 -0.54
N CYS A 293 -5.19 1.97 0.31
CA CYS A 293 -5.38 1.97 1.77
C CYS A 293 -6.37 3.05 2.25
N MET A 294 -6.36 4.22 1.60
CA MET A 294 -7.27 5.33 1.90
C MET A 294 -8.74 5.02 1.60
N TRP A 295 -9.02 4.19 0.60
CA TRP A 295 -10.39 3.87 0.16
C TRP A 295 -11.27 3.43 1.32
N ASN A 296 -10.84 2.45 2.10
CA ASN A 296 -11.63 1.91 3.21
C ASN A 296 -11.87 2.93 4.32
N ALA A 297 -10.89 3.78 4.61
CA ALA A 297 -11.04 4.83 5.61
C ALA A 297 -12.01 5.92 5.15
N LEU A 298 -12.10 6.20 3.84
CA LEU A 298 -13.03 7.17 3.30
C LEU A 298 -14.49 6.70 3.37
N LEU A 299 -14.76 5.41 3.20
CA LEU A 299 -16.13 4.87 3.26
C LEU A 299 -16.81 5.19 4.59
N GLY A 300 -16.10 4.98 5.72
CA GLY A 300 -16.62 5.27 7.05
C GLY A 300 -16.95 6.75 7.30
N ILE A 301 -16.39 7.67 6.49
CA ILE A 301 -16.67 9.11 6.53
C ILE A 301 -17.84 9.44 5.59
N LEU A 302 -17.88 8.84 4.40
CA LEU A 302 -18.91 9.10 3.39
C LEU A 302 -20.29 8.56 3.80
N ASP A 303 -20.34 7.47 4.57
CA ASP A 303 -21.57 6.88 5.10
C ASP A 303 -22.09 7.60 6.37
N ALA A 304 -21.41 8.65 6.86
CA ALA A 304 -21.92 9.43 7.97
C ALA A 304 -23.04 10.36 7.47
N PRO A 305 -24.29 10.24 7.97
CA PRO A 305 -25.31 11.24 7.68
C PRO A 305 -24.86 12.60 8.23
N ASN A 306 -24.82 13.62 7.37
CA ASN A 306 -24.57 15.02 7.75
C ASN A 306 -25.61 15.52 8.77
#